data_AF-A0A0F6W5S0-F1
#
_entry.id   AF-A0A0F6W5S0-F1
#
_cell.length_a   1.000
_cell.length_b   1.000
_cell.length_c   1.000
_cell.angle_alpha   90.00
_cell.angle_beta   90.00
_cell.angle_gamma   90.00
#
_symmetry.space_group_name_H-M   'P 1'
#
loop_
_entity.id
_entity.type
_entity.pdbx_description
1 polymer ?
#
loop_
_entity_poly.entity_id
_entity_poly.type
_entity_poly.pdbx_seq_one_letter_code
_entity_poly.pdbx_strand_id
1 'polypeptide(L)'
;MRRAVAGSSIVIVEWVLLFVLWAPVVGALMLRAAIHDPDRSAQALAAYVRAAIFLHALALPPMLVSYGVALLVLAGFDAALLLMVWAARRDEQRLEHVLDAMRDPARRDDGVRDAREWLGVLEARRGASALRVDHTLAIARALDAMGRTREAEQALERLPRTLLAPREAARISLALALLAIERGEMARAREFTARALGRAPLGAPEVSTARAVWALLDAVDGHTRRALIGISRITGVLASPLDRAMIALARAHVLAGRGEPHGARALLRELDAEARARAERLAASCPGPASPLVHGLEHPLESPYR
;
A
#
# COMPACT_ATOMS: atom_id res chain seq x y z
N MET A 1 63.15 -18.03 12.74
CA MET A 1 62.46 -16.78 12.31
C MET A 1 61.57 -16.92 11.05
N ARG A 2 61.08 -18.12 10.66
CA ARG A 2 60.17 -18.30 9.50
C ARG A 2 58.75 -18.79 9.82
N ARG A 3 58.38 -19.00 11.10
CA ARG A 3 57.05 -19.53 11.49
C ARG A 3 56.03 -18.48 11.95
N ALA A 4 56.39 -17.20 12.09
CA ALA A 4 55.49 -16.16 12.63
C ALA A 4 54.63 -15.44 11.58
N VAL A 5 54.89 -15.62 10.27
CA VAL A 5 54.20 -14.89 9.18
C VAL A 5 52.96 -15.63 8.65
N ALA A 6 52.84 -16.94 8.92
CA ALA A 6 51.71 -17.74 8.44
C ALA A 6 50.42 -17.51 9.26
N GLY A 7 50.53 -17.15 10.55
CA GLY A 7 49.37 -16.97 11.43
C GLY A 7 48.56 -15.69 11.16
N SER A 8 49.22 -14.61 10.76
CA SER A 8 48.58 -13.30 10.53
C SER A 8 47.77 -13.27 9.24
N SER A 9 48.21 -14.02 8.22
CA SER A 9 47.55 -14.07 6.91
C SER A 9 46.21 -14.80 6.96
N ILE A 10 46.10 -15.84 7.79
CA ILE A 10 44.86 -16.63 7.96
C ILE A 10 43.79 -15.80 8.65
N VAL A 11 44.15 -15.07 9.71
CA VAL A 11 43.23 -14.22 10.46
C VAL A 11 42.68 -13.09 9.56
N ILE A 12 43.51 -12.46 8.73
CA ILE A 12 43.06 -11.39 7.81
C ILE A 12 42.12 -11.94 6.74
N VAL A 13 42.41 -13.09 6.14
CA VAL A 13 41.52 -13.72 5.14
C VAL A 13 40.19 -14.10 5.77
N GLU A 14 40.18 -14.57 7.01
CA GLU A 14 38.98 -14.91 7.77
C GLU A 14 38.12 -13.67 8.08
N TRP A 15 38.72 -12.57 8.53
CA TRP A 15 38.00 -11.30 8.76
C TRP A 15 37.47 -10.67 7.46
N VAL A 16 38.24 -10.71 6.36
CA VAL A 16 37.79 -10.24 5.05
C VAL A 16 36.66 -11.10 4.52
N LEU A 17 36.74 -12.43 4.66
CA LEU A 17 35.65 -13.34 4.28
C LEU A 17 34.41 -13.11 5.14
N LEU A 18 34.55 -12.93 6.46
CA LEU A 18 33.44 -12.57 7.34
C LEU A 18 32.82 -11.24 6.91
N PHE A 19 33.62 -10.21 6.62
CA PHE A 19 33.09 -8.92 6.19
C PHE A 19 32.40 -9.00 4.83
N VAL A 20 32.98 -9.70 3.86
CA VAL A 20 32.39 -9.94 2.53
C VAL A 20 31.13 -10.80 2.63
N LEU A 21 31.04 -11.73 3.59
CA LEU A 21 29.82 -12.51 3.83
C LEU A 21 28.74 -11.69 4.53
N TRP A 22 29.11 -10.81 5.46
CA TRP A 22 28.16 -10.04 6.26
C TRP A 22 27.70 -8.74 5.59
N ALA A 23 28.51 -8.12 4.74
CA ALA A 23 28.15 -6.89 4.04
C ALA A 23 26.87 -7.04 3.17
N PRO A 24 26.66 -8.14 2.41
CA PRO A 24 25.42 -8.39 1.71
C PRO A 24 24.23 -8.59 2.65
N VAL A 25 24.44 -9.22 3.81
CA VAL A 25 23.39 -9.46 4.81
C VAL A 25 22.97 -8.15 5.47
N VAL A 26 23.93 -7.31 5.85
CA VAL A 26 23.69 -5.97 6.41
C VAL A 26 23.08 -5.07 5.34
N GLY A 27 23.58 -5.11 4.10
CA GLY A 27 23.01 -4.40 2.97
C GLY A 27 21.56 -4.80 2.68
N ALA A 28 21.23 -6.09 2.75
CA ALA A 28 19.87 -6.59 2.58
C ALA A 28 18.95 -6.19 3.76
N LEU A 29 19.47 -6.19 4.99
CA LEU A 29 18.73 -5.72 6.18
C LEU A 29 18.49 -4.21 6.15
N MET A 30 19.48 -3.43 5.72
CA MET A 30 19.39 -1.98 5.54
C MET A 30 18.45 -1.63 4.37
N LEU A 31 18.50 -2.37 3.27
CA LEU A 31 17.56 -2.22 2.15
C LEU A 31 16.12 -2.53 2.60
N ARG A 32 15.94 -3.59 3.38
CA ARG A 32 14.63 -3.95 3.94
C ARG A 32 14.12 -2.90 4.94
N ALA A 33 14.99 -2.33 5.76
CA ALA A 33 14.67 -1.22 6.66
C ALA A 33 14.35 0.06 5.88
N ALA A 34 15.10 0.38 4.83
CA ALA A 34 14.89 1.56 3.98
C ALA A 34 13.56 1.52 3.23
N ILE A 35 13.06 0.32 2.91
CA ILE A 35 11.73 0.13 2.34
C ILE A 35 10.61 0.46 3.36
N HIS A 36 10.88 0.35 4.66
CA HIS A 36 9.86 0.55 5.72
C HIS A 36 9.92 1.94 6.37
N ASP A 37 11.11 2.56 6.44
CA ASP A 37 11.32 3.91 6.98
C ASP A 37 12.60 4.53 6.35
N PRO A 38 12.48 5.27 5.24
CA PRO A 38 13.64 5.69 4.45
C PRO A 38 14.51 6.72 5.18
N ASP A 39 13.94 7.59 6.00
CA ASP A 39 14.69 8.64 6.70
C ASP A 39 15.47 8.10 7.90
N ARG A 40 14.87 7.18 8.67
CA ARG A 40 15.56 6.51 9.78
C ARG A 40 16.65 5.57 9.27
N SER A 41 16.43 4.97 8.10
CA SER A 41 17.41 4.11 7.44
C SER A 41 18.58 4.89 6.85
N ALA A 42 18.36 6.09 6.32
CA ALA A 42 19.43 6.98 5.88
C ALA A 42 20.33 7.41 7.04
N GLN A 43 19.75 7.70 8.21
CA GLN A 43 20.51 8.03 9.43
C GLN A 43 21.24 6.82 10.02
N ALA A 44 20.59 5.65 10.05
CA ALA A 44 21.22 4.40 10.50
C ALA A 44 22.36 3.95 9.58
N LEU A 45 22.21 4.14 8.26
CA LEU A 45 23.25 3.88 7.28
C LEU A 45 24.43 4.85 7.45
N ALA A 46 24.17 6.15 7.61
CA ALA A 46 25.23 7.13 7.87
C ALA A 46 26.00 6.83 9.18
N ALA A 47 25.30 6.37 10.21
CA ALA A 47 25.91 5.92 11.47
C ALA A 47 26.71 4.62 11.30
N TYR A 48 26.19 3.65 10.55
CA TYR A 48 26.89 2.40 10.23
C TYR A 48 28.14 2.65 9.39
N VAL A 49 28.08 3.53 8.39
CA VAL A 49 29.23 3.92 7.56
C VAL A 49 30.31 4.59 8.41
N ARG A 50 29.95 5.53 9.30
CA ARG A 50 30.92 6.13 10.23
C ARG A 50 31.53 5.10 11.16
N ALA A 51 30.72 4.19 11.70
CA ALA A 51 31.21 3.13 12.58
C ALA A 51 32.11 2.13 11.85
N ALA A 52 31.79 1.76 10.61
CA ALA A 52 32.59 0.85 9.78
C ALA A 52 33.94 1.47 9.39
N ILE A 53 33.94 2.75 8.98
CA ILE A 53 35.16 3.52 8.70
C ILE A 53 36.03 3.64 9.97
N PHE A 54 35.40 3.93 11.12
CA PHE A 54 36.11 4.08 12.39
C PHE A 54 36.68 2.76 12.92
N LEU A 55 35.92 1.66 12.87
CA LEU A 55 36.42 0.33 13.25
C LEU A 55 37.57 -0.13 12.34
N HIS A 56 37.48 0.15 11.04
CA HIS A 56 38.54 -0.18 10.08
C HIS A 56 39.80 0.68 10.29
N ALA A 57 39.66 1.94 10.71
CA ALA A 57 40.79 2.81 11.04
C ALA A 57 41.52 2.38 12.33
N LEU A 58 40.84 1.70 13.26
CA LEU A 58 41.39 1.26 14.54
C LEU A 58 42.08 -0.12 14.51
N ALA A 59 41.88 -0.93 13.45
CA ALA A 59 42.21 -2.36 13.43
C ALA A 59 43.54 -2.78 12.71
N LEU A 60 44.60 -1.95 12.73
CA LEU A 60 45.99 -2.30 12.27
C LEU A 60 46.20 -2.44 10.72
N PRO A 61 47.37 -2.92 10.24
CA PRO A 61 48.60 -2.23 9.75
C PRO A 61 48.77 -2.29 8.20
N PRO A 62 49.84 -1.75 7.55
CA PRO A 62 49.79 -1.30 6.15
C PRO A 62 50.07 -2.42 5.13
N MET A 63 49.05 -2.82 4.36
CA MET A 63 49.16 -3.64 3.15
C MET A 63 48.32 -3.03 2.02
N LEU A 64 48.78 -1.91 1.47
CA LEU A 64 48.09 -0.95 0.58
C LEU A 64 47.27 -1.56 -0.59
N VAL A 65 47.55 -2.77 -1.05
CA VAL A 65 46.89 -3.37 -2.22
C VAL A 65 45.53 -4.02 -1.87
N SER A 66 45.39 -4.67 -0.70
CA SER A 66 44.08 -5.23 -0.29
C SER A 66 43.12 -4.14 0.19
N TYR A 67 43.64 -3.06 0.79
CA TYR A 67 42.86 -1.89 1.19
C TYR A 67 42.26 -1.17 -0.01
N GLY A 68 43.02 -0.99 -1.09
CA GLY A 68 42.52 -0.35 -2.32
C GLY A 68 41.32 -1.09 -2.90
N VAL A 69 41.36 -2.43 -2.95
CA VAL A 69 40.25 -3.25 -3.47
C VAL A 69 39.05 -3.22 -2.52
N ALA A 70 39.25 -3.34 -1.20
CA ALA A 70 38.15 -3.28 -0.23
C ALA A 70 37.46 -1.90 -0.21
N LEU A 71 38.23 -0.81 -0.26
CA LEU A 71 37.70 0.55 -0.37
C LEU A 71 36.97 0.77 -1.69
N LEU A 72 37.46 0.23 -2.81
CA LEU A 72 36.79 0.35 -4.11
C LEU A 72 35.46 -0.41 -4.15
N VAL A 73 35.41 -1.61 -3.58
CA VAL A 73 34.17 -2.41 -3.47
C VAL A 73 33.16 -1.71 -2.56
N LEU A 74 33.60 -1.20 -1.40
CA LEU A 74 32.74 -0.46 -0.48
C LEU A 74 32.22 0.84 -1.11
N ALA A 75 33.09 1.64 -1.72
CA ALA A 75 32.72 2.87 -2.41
C ALA A 75 31.78 2.59 -3.61
N GLY A 76 31.98 1.49 -4.32
CA GLY A 76 31.09 1.04 -5.40
C GLY A 76 29.70 0.64 -4.87
N PHE A 77 29.63 -0.07 -3.75
CA PHE A 77 28.38 -0.43 -3.09
C PHE A 77 27.65 0.82 -2.56
N ASP A 78 28.36 1.74 -1.91
CA ASP A 78 27.83 3.01 -1.41
C ASP A 78 27.29 3.88 -2.55
N ALA A 79 28.05 4.00 -3.65
CA ALA A 79 27.61 4.72 -4.83
C ALA A 79 26.36 4.09 -5.45
N ALA A 80 26.29 2.76 -5.54
CA ALA A 80 25.11 2.05 -6.03
C ALA A 80 23.89 2.29 -5.12
N LEU A 81 24.06 2.24 -3.81
CA LEU A 81 22.98 2.47 -2.85
C LEU A 81 22.50 3.93 -2.87
N LEU A 82 23.41 4.90 -2.92
CA LEU A 82 23.07 6.31 -3.10
C LEU A 82 22.32 6.56 -4.41
N LEU A 83 22.73 5.92 -5.50
CA LEU A 83 22.03 5.99 -6.79
C LEU A 83 20.62 5.39 -6.71
N MET A 84 20.45 4.25 -6.00
CA MET A 84 19.13 3.65 -5.80
C MET A 84 18.21 4.55 -4.95
N VAL A 85 18.72 5.12 -3.87
CA VAL A 85 17.95 6.06 -3.02
C VAL A 85 17.61 7.33 -3.78
N TRP A 86 18.56 7.89 -4.53
CA TRP A 86 18.32 9.06 -5.38
C TRP A 86 17.26 8.76 -6.45
N ALA A 87 17.32 7.59 -7.10
CA ALA A 87 16.33 7.18 -8.08
C ALA A 87 14.94 7.02 -7.45
N ALA A 88 14.84 6.40 -6.25
CA ALA A 88 13.59 6.26 -5.53
C ALA A 88 13.00 7.62 -5.12
N ARG A 89 13.82 8.53 -4.57
CA ARG A 89 13.39 9.90 -4.23
C ARG A 89 12.96 10.70 -5.46
N ARG A 90 13.63 10.55 -6.59
CA ARG A 90 13.24 11.20 -7.84
C ARG A 90 11.88 10.70 -8.33
N ASP A 91 11.64 9.40 -8.23
CA ASP A 91 10.34 8.82 -8.55
C ASP A 91 9.26 9.24 -7.53
N GLU A 92 9.58 9.50 -6.27
CA GLU A 92 8.61 10.02 -5.28
C GLU A 92 8.27 11.50 -5.53
N GLN A 93 9.28 12.35 -5.72
CA GLN A 93 9.10 13.78 -6.00
C GLN A 93 8.30 14.02 -7.28
N ARG A 94 8.53 13.20 -8.32
CA ARG A 94 7.75 13.32 -9.54
C ARG A 94 6.27 13.01 -9.22
N LEU A 95 5.97 12.07 -8.30
CA LEU A 95 4.63 11.53 -8.04
C LEU A 95 3.85 12.57 -7.31
N GLU A 96 4.47 13.19 -6.32
CA GLU A 96 3.95 14.38 -5.67
C GLU A 96 3.64 15.47 -6.69
N HIS A 97 4.56 15.78 -7.63
CA HIS A 97 4.30 16.79 -8.66
C HIS A 97 3.07 16.47 -9.51
N VAL A 98 2.90 15.20 -9.93
CA VAL A 98 1.74 14.75 -10.70
C VAL A 98 0.46 14.83 -9.87
N LEU A 99 0.50 14.34 -8.63
CA LEU A 99 -0.67 14.34 -7.75
C LEU A 99 -1.09 15.77 -7.37
N ASP A 100 -0.14 16.69 -7.16
CA ASP A 100 -0.43 18.09 -6.88
C ASP A 100 -1.01 18.81 -8.10
N ALA A 101 -0.50 18.52 -9.30
CA ALA A 101 -1.09 19.02 -10.54
C ALA A 101 -2.53 18.50 -10.75
N MET A 102 -2.82 17.24 -10.38
CA MET A 102 -4.18 16.67 -10.45
C MET A 102 -5.15 17.30 -9.42
N ARG A 103 -4.64 17.68 -8.24
CA ARG A 103 -5.42 18.34 -7.18
C ARG A 103 -5.80 19.77 -7.56
N ASP A 104 -4.89 20.50 -8.22
CA ASP A 104 -5.12 21.87 -8.68
C ASP A 104 -6.13 21.93 -9.85
N PRO A 105 -7.31 22.56 -9.68
CA PRO A 105 -8.30 22.69 -10.76
C PRO A 105 -7.74 23.34 -12.03
N ALA A 106 -6.78 24.27 -11.92
CA ALA A 106 -6.21 24.97 -13.07
C ALA A 106 -5.22 24.10 -13.88
N ARG A 107 -4.63 23.09 -13.25
CA ARG A 107 -3.60 22.21 -13.85
C ARG A 107 -4.06 20.76 -14.01
N ARG A 108 -5.32 20.48 -13.71
CA ARG A 108 -5.85 19.11 -13.63
C ARG A 108 -5.63 18.30 -14.91
N ASP A 109 -5.89 18.90 -16.06
CA ASP A 109 -5.73 18.22 -17.36
C ASP A 109 -4.26 17.95 -17.71
N ASP A 110 -3.35 18.86 -17.31
CA ASP A 110 -1.92 18.64 -17.41
C ASP A 110 -1.48 17.50 -16.48
N GLY A 111 -1.92 17.53 -15.21
CA GLY A 111 -1.62 16.47 -14.24
C GLY A 111 -2.11 15.09 -14.68
N VAL A 112 -3.31 15.02 -15.29
CA VAL A 112 -3.83 13.79 -15.91
C VAL A 112 -2.94 13.30 -17.06
N ARG A 113 -2.49 14.21 -17.92
CA ARG A 113 -1.60 13.87 -19.04
C ARG A 113 -0.27 13.33 -18.53
N ASP A 114 0.32 14.00 -17.55
CA ASP A 114 1.58 13.61 -16.92
C ASP A 114 1.45 12.26 -16.21
N ALA A 115 0.31 12.02 -15.54
CA ALA A 115 0.00 10.73 -14.92
C ALA A 115 -0.03 9.61 -15.97
N ARG A 116 -0.66 9.82 -17.13
CA ARG A 116 -0.69 8.82 -18.22
C ARG A 116 0.68 8.56 -18.81
N GLU A 117 1.45 9.61 -19.07
CA GLU A 117 2.82 9.49 -19.57
C GLU A 117 3.65 8.65 -18.60
N TRP A 118 3.54 8.93 -17.31
CA TRP A 118 4.28 8.19 -16.32
C TRP A 118 3.80 6.75 -16.16
N LEU A 119 2.50 6.48 -16.16
CA LEU A 119 2.02 5.09 -16.19
C LEU A 119 2.67 4.32 -17.36
N GLY A 120 2.80 4.95 -18.54
CA GLY A 120 3.56 4.38 -19.66
C GLY A 120 5.05 4.12 -19.34
N VAL A 121 5.73 5.04 -18.65
CA VAL A 121 7.11 4.84 -18.19
C VAL A 121 7.21 3.69 -17.17
N LEU A 122 6.27 3.59 -16.24
CA LEU A 122 6.21 2.51 -15.23
C LEU A 122 5.95 1.14 -15.86
N GLU A 123 5.12 1.10 -16.91
CA GLU A 123 4.86 -0.10 -17.71
C GLU A 123 6.11 -0.55 -18.48
N ALA A 124 6.85 0.39 -19.08
CA ALA A 124 8.07 0.10 -19.84
C ALA A 124 9.23 -0.42 -18.97
N ARG A 125 9.28 -0.04 -17.69
CA ARG A 125 10.25 -0.58 -16.73
C ARG A 125 9.93 -2.05 -16.46
N ARG A 126 10.75 -2.96 -17.00
CA ARG A 126 10.62 -4.41 -16.76
C ARG A 126 10.80 -4.72 -15.27
N GLY A 127 9.78 -5.32 -14.66
CA GLY A 127 9.78 -5.74 -13.25
C GLY A 127 8.54 -5.29 -12.49
N ALA A 128 8.03 -6.17 -11.62
CA ALA A 128 7.02 -5.82 -10.63
C ALA A 128 7.74 -5.36 -9.36
N SER A 129 7.81 -4.05 -9.12
CA SER A 129 8.26 -3.53 -7.83
C SER A 129 7.06 -3.05 -7.01
N ALA A 130 7.15 -3.20 -5.68
CA ALA A 130 6.16 -2.67 -4.76
C ALA A 130 5.93 -1.16 -4.98
N LEU A 131 7.02 -0.40 -5.21
CA LEU A 131 6.98 1.03 -5.53
C LEU A 131 6.08 1.33 -6.74
N ARG A 132 6.18 0.53 -7.81
CA ARG A 132 5.33 0.71 -8.99
C ARG A 132 3.85 0.52 -8.65
N VAL A 133 3.55 -0.50 -7.83
CA VAL A 133 2.17 -0.78 -7.39
C VAL A 133 1.65 0.38 -6.54
N ASP A 134 2.45 0.90 -5.62
CA ASP A 134 2.09 2.05 -4.79
C ASP A 134 1.82 3.31 -5.62
N HIS A 135 2.69 3.62 -6.58
CA HIS A 135 2.50 4.77 -7.46
C HIS A 135 1.24 4.62 -8.32
N THR A 136 1.02 3.44 -8.89
CA THR A 136 -0.18 3.17 -9.70
C THR A 136 -1.45 3.26 -8.86
N LEU A 137 -1.45 2.74 -7.64
CA LEU A 137 -2.57 2.87 -6.71
C LEU A 137 -2.84 4.34 -6.32
N ALA A 138 -1.80 5.13 -6.09
CA ALA A 138 -1.92 6.56 -5.78
C ALA A 138 -2.54 7.33 -6.96
N ILE A 139 -2.04 7.09 -8.18
CA ILE A 139 -2.58 7.69 -9.41
C ILE A 139 -4.04 7.25 -9.63
N ALA A 140 -4.34 5.96 -9.47
CA ALA A 140 -5.71 5.46 -9.64
C ALA A 140 -6.69 6.09 -8.65
N ARG A 141 -6.30 6.24 -7.38
CA ARG A 141 -7.13 6.95 -6.37
C ARG A 141 -7.35 8.42 -6.73
N ALA A 142 -6.32 9.09 -7.25
CA ALA A 142 -6.45 10.49 -7.67
C ALA A 142 -7.34 10.62 -8.92
N LEU A 143 -7.22 9.72 -9.89
CA LEU A 143 -8.11 9.64 -11.06
C LEU A 143 -9.56 9.43 -10.64
N ASP A 144 -9.80 8.49 -9.74
CA ASP A 144 -11.13 8.20 -9.24
C ASP A 144 -11.74 9.37 -8.45
N ALA A 145 -10.96 10.04 -7.59
CA ALA A 145 -11.40 11.24 -6.87
C ALA A 145 -11.82 12.41 -7.80
N MET A 146 -11.37 12.40 -9.06
CA MET A 146 -11.77 13.36 -10.09
C MET A 146 -12.96 12.87 -10.94
N GLY A 147 -13.60 11.76 -10.58
CA GLY A 147 -14.69 11.14 -11.34
C GLY A 147 -14.22 10.37 -12.58
N ARG A 148 -12.91 10.10 -12.70
CA ARG A 148 -12.32 9.42 -13.87
C ARG A 148 -12.10 7.93 -13.58
N THR A 149 -13.11 7.30 -13.00
CA THR A 149 -13.10 5.91 -12.49
C THR A 149 -12.70 4.88 -13.56
N ARG A 150 -13.11 5.07 -14.83
CA ARG A 150 -12.69 4.21 -15.94
C ARG A 150 -11.17 4.24 -16.20
N GLU A 151 -10.56 5.41 -16.07
CA GLU A 151 -9.11 5.54 -16.26
C GLU A 151 -8.33 5.00 -15.06
N ALA A 152 -8.86 5.18 -13.85
CA ALA A 152 -8.32 4.55 -12.65
C ALA A 152 -8.30 3.02 -12.77
N GLU A 153 -9.39 2.43 -13.25
CA GLU A 153 -9.50 0.98 -13.50
C GLU A 153 -8.50 0.52 -14.56
N GLN A 154 -8.44 1.20 -15.71
CA GLN A 154 -7.49 0.88 -16.78
C GLN A 154 -6.04 0.92 -16.29
N ALA A 155 -5.67 1.93 -15.49
CA ALA A 155 -4.32 2.03 -14.92
C ALA A 155 -3.97 0.80 -14.05
N LEU A 156 -4.92 0.34 -13.24
CA LEU A 156 -4.73 -0.83 -12.38
C LEU A 156 -4.71 -2.16 -13.15
N GLU A 157 -5.50 -2.27 -14.22
CA GLU A 157 -5.57 -3.49 -15.04
C GLU A 157 -4.32 -3.74 -15.88
N ARG A 158 -3.58 -2.70 -16.25
CA ARG A 158 -2.33 -2.81 -17.01
C ARG A 158 -1.18 -3.42 -16.21
N LEU A 159 -1.29 -3.48 -14.88
CA LEU A 159 -0.26 -4.12 -14.07
C LEU A 159 -0.24 -5.65 -14.29
N PRO A 160 0.91 -6.25 -14.68
CA PRO A 160 1.03 -7.69 -14.91
C PRO A 160 0.89 -8.47 -13.60
N ARG A 161 -0.35 -8.89 -13.28
CA ARG A 161 -0.71 -9.51 -12.01
C ARG A 161 0.06 -10.78 -11.68
N THR A 162 0.53 -11.51 -12.69
CA THR A 162 1.31 -12.75 -12.54
C THR A 162 2.72 -12.51 -11.99
N LEU A 163 3.23 -11.28 -12.10
CA LEU A 163 4.57 -10.91 -11.63
C LEU A 163 4.56 -10.25 -10.24
N LEU A 164 3.38 -9.94 -9.71
CA LEU A 164 3.24 -9.26 -8.43
C LEU A 164 3.34 -10.22 -7.26
N ALA A 165 3.85 -9.74 -6.12
CA ALA A 165 3.75 -10.49 -4.88
C ALA A 165 2.27 -10.64 -4.49
N PRO A 166 1.89 -11.73 -3.76
CA PRO A 166 0.51 -12.00 -3.42
C PRO A 166 -0.22 -10.83 -2.73
N ARG A 167 0.49 -10.11 -1.84
CA ARG A 167 -0.05 -8.93 -1.16
C ARG A 167 -0.35 -7.78 -2.13
N GLU A 168 0.55 -7.48 -3.06
CA GLU A 168 0.34 -6.42 -4.07
C GLU A 168 -0.81 -6.76 -5.02
N ALA A 169 -0.87 -8.02 -5.46
CA ALA A 169 -1.95 -8.50 -6.30
C ALA A 169 -3.32 -8.43 -5.56
N ALA A 170 -3.33 -8.68 -4.24
CA ALA A 170 -4.52 -8.50 -3.42
C ALA A 170 -4.93 -7.03 -3.28
N ARG A 171 -3.98 -6.11 -3.05
CA ARG A 171 -4.24 -4.66 -2.98
C ARG A 171 -4.86 -4.12 -4.26
N ILE A 172 -4.33 -4.51 -5.42
CA ILE A 172 -4.90 -4.11 -6.73
C ILE A 172 -6.28 -4.70 -6.94
N SER A 173 -6.47 -5.99 -6.61
CA SER A 173 -7.78 -6.64 -6.73
C SER A 173 -8.81 -5.94 -5.84
N LEU A 174 -8.41 -5.53 -4.63
CA LEU A 174 -9.27 -4.78 -3.72
C LEU A 174 -9.59 -3.38 -4.23
N ALA A 175 -8.61 -2.66 -4.79
CA ALA A 175 -8.85 -1.35 -5.39
C ALA A 175 -9.85 -1.45 -6.57
N LEU A 176 -9.71 -2.47 -7.42
CA LEU A 176 -10.66 -2.74 -8.50
C LEU A 176 -12.06 -3.11 -7.98
N ALA A 177 -12.15 -3.82 -6.85
CA ALA A 177 -13.43 -4.10 -6.22
C ALA A 177 -14.15 -2.83 -5.76
N LEU A 178 -13.42 -1.87 -5.18
CA LEU A 178 -13.98 -0.59 -4.75
C LEU A 178 -14.44 0.26 -5.94
N LEU A 179 -13.63 0.36 -7.00
CA LEU A 179 -14.02 1.06 -8.24
C LEU A 179 -15.26 0.41 -8.89
N ALA A 180 -15.37 -0.93 -8.84
CA ALA A 180 -16.55 -1.63 -9.33
C ALA A 180 -17.80 -1.31 -8.49
N ILE A 181 -17.67 -1.15 -7.17
CA ILE A 181 -18.76 -0.71 -6.30
C ILE A 181 -19.21 0.71 -6.67
N GLU A 182 -18.27 1.64 -6.85
CA GLU A 182 -18.56 3.02 -7.25
C GLU A 182 -19.29 3.12 -8.58
N ARG A 183 -19.07 2.15 -9.48
CA ARG A 183 -19.76 2.04 -10.77
C ARG A 183 -21.10 1.29 -10.70
N GLY A 184 -21.51 0.78 -9.55
CA GLY A 184 -22.71 -0.06 -9.43
C GLY A 184 -22.54 -1.50 -9.96
N GLU A 185 -21.31 -1.93 -10.27
CA GLU A 185 -20.99 -3.22 -10.88
C GLU A 185 -20.76 -4.33 -9.82
N MET A 186 -21.80 -4.66 -9.05
CA MET A 186 -21.70 -5.55 -7.88
C MET A 186 -21.14 -6.94 -8.19
N ALA A 187 -21.47 -7.51 -9.34
CA ALA A 187 -20.94 -8.81 -9.77
C ALA A 187 -19.41 -8.76 -9.95
N ARG A 188 -18.88 -7.69 -10.56
CA ARG A 188 -17.42 -7.50 -10.72
C ARG A 188 -16.76 -7.18 -9.39
N ALA A 189 -17.42 -6.40 -8.54
CA ALA A 189 -16.94 -6.14 -7.18
C ALA A 189 -16.75 -7.45 -6.39
N ARG A 190 -17.70 -8.38 -6.48
CA ARG A 190 -17.60 -9.72 -5.87
C ARG A 190 -16.42 -10.51 -6.43
N GLU A 191 -16.27 -10.56 -7.75
CA GLU A 191 -15.18 -11.27 -8.40
C GLU A 191 -13.81 -10.75 -7.93
N PHE A 192 -13.63 -9.42 -7.92
CA PHE A 192 -12.39 -8.80 -7.48
C PHE A 192 -12.12 -8.99 -5.98
N THR A 193 -13.16 -8.94 -5.16
CA THR A 193 -13.04 -9.21 -3.71
C THR A 193 -12.63 -10.66 -3.44
N ALA A 194 -13.20 -11.62 -4.17
CA ALA A 194 -12.81 -13.04 -4.07
C ALA A 194 -11.33 -13.23 -4.46
N ARG A 195 -10.89 -12.59 -5.55
CA ARG A 195 -9.49 -12.60 -5.97
C ARG A 195 -8.56 -11.97 -4.93
N ALA A 196 -8.99 -10.89 -4.27
CA ALA A 196 -8.22 -10.27 -3.19
C ALA A 196 -8.06 -11.23 -2.00
N LEU A 197 -9.15 -11.85 -1.54
CA LEU A 197 -9.13 -12.83 -0.44
C LEU A 197 -8.28 -14.06 -0.76
N GLY A 198 -8.31 -14.55 -2.01
CA GLY A 198 -7.51 -15.71 -2.42
C GLY A 198 -6.01 -15.44 -2.53
N ARG A 199 -5.59 -14.18 -2.50
CA ARG A 199 -4.18 -13.77 -2.66
C ARG A 199 -3.58 -13.10 -1.43
N ALA A 200 -4.41 -12.49 -0.58
CA ALA A 200 -3.94 -11.76 0.58
C ALA A 200 -3.30 -12.71 1.61
N PRO A 201 -2.07 -12.43 2.08
CA PRO A 201 -1.48 -13.22 3.14
C PRO A 201 -2.29 -13.12 4.43
N LEU A 202 -2.33 -14.19 5.22
CA LEU A 202 -3.07 -14.22 6.48
C LEU A 202 -2.57 -13.12 7.43
N GLY A 203 -3.52 -12.40 8.05
CA GLY A 203 -3.23 -11.28 8.95
C GLY A 203 -2.90 -9.96 8.26
N ALA A 204 -2.81 -9.93 6.93
CA ALA A 204 -2.61 -8.68 6.19
C ALA A 204 -3.88 -7.80 6.24
N PRO A 205 -3.75 -6.47 6.28
CA PRO A 205 -4.89 -5.56 6.38
C PRO A 205 -5.88 -5.73 5.22
N GLU A 206 -5.40 -6.13 4.05
CA GLU A 206 -6.21 -6.38 2.86
C GLU A 206 -7.26 -7.48 3.09
N VAL A 207 -7.00 -8.44 3.99
CA VAL A 207 -7.97 -9.49 4.35
C VAL A 207 -9.18 -8.87 5.06
N SER A 208 -8.94 -7.98 6.01
CA SER A 208 -10.00 -7.32 6.78
C SER A 208 -10.85 -6.43 5.89
N THR A 209 -10.22 -5.62 5.04
CA THR A 209 -10.94 -4.76 4.08
C THR A 209 -11.73 -5.59 3.07
N ALA A 210 -11.13 -6.65 2.50
CA ALA A 210 -11.86 -7.52 1.57
C ALA A 210 -13.04 -8.25 2.23
N ARG A 211 -12.93 -8.64 3.51
CA ARG A 211 -14.07 -9.18 4.28
C ARG A 211 -15.15 -8.13 4.52
N ALA A 212 -14.78 -6.89 4.81
CA ALA A 212 -15.73 -5.78 4.96
C ALA A 212 -16.48 -5.52 3.64
N VAL A 213 -15.77 -5.49 2.50
CA VAL A 213 -16.38 -5.39 1.17
C VAL A 213 -17.35 -6.54 0.93
N TRP A 214 -16.92 -7.77 1.18
CA TRP A 214 -17.77 -8.95 0.98
C TRP A 214 -19.03 -8.93 1.84
N ALA A 215 -18.91 -8.52 3.10
CA ALA A 215 -20.03 -8.42 4.01
C ALA A 215 -21.03 -7.32 3.59
N LEU A 216 -20.54 -6.18 3.08
CA LEU A 216 -21.38 -5.13 2.51
C LEU A 216 -22.18 -5.66 1.32
N LEU A 217 -21.51 -6.33 0.37
CA LEU A 217 -22.16 -6.93 -0.80
C LEU A 217 -23.21 -7.98 -0.39
N ASP A 218 -22.90 -8.85 0.58
CA ASP A 218 -23.87 -9.81 1.11
C ASP A 218 -25.06 -9.11 1.82
N ALA A 219 -24.85 -8.00 2.51
CA ALA A 219 -25.91 -7.24 3.17
C ALA A 219 -26.85 -6.55 2.17
N VAL A 220 -26.28 -5.96 1.12
CA VAL A 220 -27.03 -5.29 0.04
C VAL A 220 -27.90 -6.28 -0.73
N ASP A 221 -27.39 -7.48 -0.99
CA ASP A 221 -28.15 -8.57 -1.62
C ASP A 221 -29.18 -9.24 -0.66
N GLY A 222 -29.34 -8.75 0.57
CA GLY A 222 -30.29 -9.30 1.54
C GLY A 222 -29.83 -10.59 2.24
N HIS A 223 -28.59 -11.03 2.03
CA HIS A 223 -28.00 -12.22 2.67
C HIS A 223 -27.57 -11.94 4.11
N THR A 224 -28.53 -11.54 4.95
CA THR A 224 -28.33 -11.05 6.32
C THR A 224 -27.42 -11.95 7.18
N ARG A 225 -27.68 -13.25 7.21
CA ARG A 225 -26.89 -14.19 8.03
C ARG A 225 -25.44 -14.26 7.57
N ARG A 226 -25.20 -14.27 6.25
CA ARG A 226 -23.85 -14.34 5.68
C ARG A 226 -23.09 -13.04 5.94
N ALA A 227 -23.75 -11.90 5.79
CA ALA A 227 -23.17 -10.60 6.10
C ALA A 227 -22.70 -10.52 7.56
N LEU A 228 -23.54 -10.91 8.52
CA LEU A 228 -23.19 -10.89 9.95
C LEU A 228 -22.04 -11.85 10.30
N ILE A 229 -22.00 -13.05 9.69
CA ILE A 229 -20.87 -13.99 9.85
C ILE A 229 -19.59 -13.41 9.25
N GLY A 230 -19.69 -12.72 8.11
CA GLY A 230 -18.56 -12.02 7.49
C GLY A 230 -17.99 -10.97 8.43
N ILE A 231 -18.86 -10.13 9.01
CA ILE A 231 -18.49 -9.06 9.94
C ILE A 231 -17.87 -9.61 11.22
N SER A 232 -18.42 -10.68 11.82
CA SER A 232 -17.89 -11.25 13.06
C SER A 232 -16.50 -11.86 12.89
N ARG A 233 -16.11 -12.20 11.65
CA ARG A 233 -14.76 -12.70 11.30
C ARG A 233 -13.75 -11.59 11.04
N ILE A 234 -14.15 -10.32 11.09
CA ILE A 234 -13.23 -9.20 10.97
C ILE A 234 -12.60 -8.98 12.34
N THR A 235 -11.36 -9.43 12.48
CA THR A 235 -10.60 -9.37 13.73
C THR A 235 -9.65 -8.17 13.71
N GLY A 236 -9.54 -7.46 14.83
CA GLY A 236 -8.60 -6.36 15.02
C GLY A 236 -9.26 -4.98 15.05
N VAL A 237 -8.46 -3.96 15.35
CA VAL A 237 -8.90 -2.56 15.36
C VAL A 237 -9.07 -2.10 13.92
N LEU A 238 -10.27 -1.64 13.58
CA LEU A 238 -10.59 -1.05 12.28
C LEU A 238 -9.91 0.32 12.15
N ALA A 239 -8.64 0.31 11.75
CA ALA A 239 -7.84 1.53 11.63
C ALA A 239 -8.37 2.46 10.54
N SER A 240 -8.84 1.91 9.42
CA SER A 240 -9.29 2.70 8.27
C SER A 240 -10.74 3.21 8.46
N PRO A 241 -10.99 4.51 8.23
CA PRO A 241 -12.35 5.07 8.15
C PRO A 241 -13.22 4.35 7.12
N LEU A 242 -12.63 3.87 6.02
CA LEU A 242 -13.34 3.11 4.99
C LEU A 242 -13.84 1.76 5.52
N ASP A 243 -13.03 1.03 6.27
CA ASP A 243 -13.45 -0.27 6.85
C ASP A 243 -14.60 -0.07 7.86
N ARG A 244 -14.48 0.97 8.71
CA ARG A 244 -15.55 1.36 9.64
C ARG A 244 -16.84 1.69 8.91
N ALA A 245 -16.76 2.50 7.85
CA ALA A 245 -17.89 2.86 7.01
C ALA A 245 -18.57 1.64 6.39
N MET A 246 -17.80 0.74 5.76
CA MET A 246 -18.34 -0.47 5.12
C MET A 246 -19.01 -1.41 6.10
N ILE A 247 -18.40 -1.64 7.27
CA ILE A 247 -18.97 -2.51 8.30
C ILE A 247 -20.23 -1.90 8.89
N ALA A 248 -20.21 -0.61 9.19
CA ALA A 248 -21.36 0.09 9.72
C ALA A 248 -22.52 0.08 8.72
N LEU A 249 -22.25 0.39 7.46
CA LEU A 249 -23.24 0.36 6.39
C LEU A 249 -23.79 -1.06 6.18
N ALA A 250 -22.95 -2.08 6.19
CA ALA A 250 -23.38 -3.48 6.10
C ALA A 250 -24.32 -3.87 7.26
N ARG A 251 -24.00 -3.47 8.50
CA ARG A 251 -24.89 -3.68 9.66
C ARG A 251 -26.19 -2.91 9.52
N ALA A 252 -26.13 -1.67 9.04
CA ALA A 252 -27.31 -0.84 8.81
C ALA A 252 -28.24 -1.47 7.76
N HIS A 253 -27.70 -1.98 6.64
CA HIS A 253 -28.48 -2.71 5.64
C HIS A 253 -29.16 -3.94 6.22
N VAL A 254 -28.46 -4.70 7.08
CA VAL A 254 -29.03 -5.85 7.79
C VAL A 254 -30.18 -5.43 8.71
N LEU A 255 -30.00 -4.39 9.53
CA LEU A 255 -31.03 -3.91 10.46
C LEU A 255 -32.24 -3.35 9.71
N ALA A 256 -32.01 -2.51 8.70
CA ALA A 256 -33.08 -1.96 7.87
C ALA A 256 -33.86 -3.07 7.13
N GLY A 257 -33.16 -4.07 6.59
CA GLY A 257 -33.78 -5.24 5.94
C GLY A 257 -34.59 -6.12 6.90
N ARG A 258 -34.36 -6.03 8.21
CA ARG A 258 -35.16 -6.68 9.26
C ARG A 258 -36.34 -5.85 9.76
N GLY A 259 -36.52 -4.64 9.24
CA GLY A 259 -37.54 -3.71 9.73
C GLY A 259 -37.13 -2.94 10.98
N GLU A 260 -35.82 -2.78 11.24
CA GLU A 260 -35.28 -2.02 12.38
C GLU A 260 -34.60 -0.70 11.93
N PRO A 261 -35.31 0.25 11.29
CA PRO A 261 -34.70 1.45 10.72
C PRO A 261 -34.13 2.41 11.77
N HIS A 262 -34.69 2.44 12.99
CA HIS A 262 -34.16 3.25 14.09
C HIS A 262 -32.80 2.76 14.57
N GLY A 263 -32.63 1.43 14.70
CA GLY A 263 -31.34 0.82 15.05
C GLY A 263 -30.29 1.06 13.95
N ALA A 264 -30.69 0.91 12.68
CA ALA A 264 -29.82 1.22 11.55
C ALA A 264 -29.36 2.69 11.57
N ARG A 265 -30.27 3.64 11.83
CA ARG A 265 -29.95 5.07 11.90
C ARG A 265 -29.05 5.42 13.08
N ALA A 266 -29.29 4.86 14.27
CA ALA A 266 -28.46 5.08 15.44
C ALA A 266 -27.00 4.66 15.16
N LEU A 267 -26.82 3.48 14.57
CA LEU A 267 -25.52 2.95 14.22
C LEU A 267 -24.76 3.84 13.21
N LEU A 268 -25.45 4.41 12.22
CA LEU A 268 -24.81 5.31 11.25
C LEU A 268 -24.44 6.68 11.87
N ARG A 269 -25.16 7.14 12.90
CA ARG A 269 -24.85 8.39 13.62
C ARG A 269 -23.60 8.30 14.49
N GLU A 270 -23.24 7.09 14.94
CA GLU A 270 -22.03 6.84 15.73
C GLU A 270 -20.74 6.94 14.91
N LEU A 271 -20.84 6.96 13.57
CA LEU A 271 -19.68 7.16 12.71
C LEU A 271 -19.08 8.56 12.88
N ASP A 272 -17.74 8.60 12.92
CA ASP A 272 -16.97 9.82 12.76
C ASP A 272 -17.24 10.48 11.40
N ALA A 273 -16.93 11.78 11.26
CA ALA A 273 -17.28 12.56 10.07
C ALA A 273 -16.67 11.97 8.77
N GLU A 274 -15.44 11.43 8.84
CA GLU A 274 -14.77 10.86 7.68
C GLU A 274 -15.42 9.54 7.26
N ALA A 275 -15.65 8.64 8.22
CA ALA A 275 -16.33 7.36 7.98
C ALA A 275 -17.78 7.57 7.51
N ARG A 276 -18.47 8.60 8.01
CA ARG A 276 -19.82 8.96 7.56
C ARG A 276 -19.84 9.41 6.10
N ALA A 277 -18.97 10.34 5.70
CA ALA A 277 -18.85 10.78 4.32
C ALA A 277 -18.46 9.64 3.35
N ARG A 278 -17.73 8.62 3.85
CA ARG A 278 -17.45 7.39 3.10
C ARG A 278 -18.70 6.52 2.98
N ALA A 279 -19.45 6.33 4.06
CA ALA A 279 -20.69 5.56 4.05
C ALA A 279 -21.75 6.17 3.11
N GLU A 280 -21.87 7.49 3.05
CA GLU A 280 -22.76 8.20 2.12
C GLU A 280 -22.41 7.91 0.66
N ARG A 281 -21.14 8.05 0.27
CA ARG A 281 -20.68 7.71 -1.08
C ARG A 281 -20.92 6.24 -1.43
N LEU A 282 -20.66 5.33 -0.48
CA LEU A 282 -20.91 3.91 -0.66
C LEU A 282 -22.41 3.60 -0.80
N ALA A 283 -23.27 4.22 0.01
CA ALA A 283 -24.71 4.02 -0.04
C ALA A 283 -25.35 4.54 -1.34
N ALA A 284 -24.77 5.60 -1.92
CA ALA A 284 -25.17 6.11 -3.23
C ALA A 284 -24.76 5.17 -4.38
N SER A 285 -23.59 4.54 -4.27
CA SER A 285 -23.03 3.68 -5.32
C SER A 285 -23.50 2.21 -5.22
N CYS A 286 -23.83 1.78 -4.01
CA CYS A 286 -24.26 0.43 -3.65
C CYS A 286 -25.60 0.51 -2.92
N PRO A 287 -26.69 0.83 -3.63
CA PRO A 287 -27.99 1.06 -3.01
C PRO A 287 -28.52 -0.23 -2.38
N GLY A 288 -28.99 -0.12 -1.14
CA GLY A 288 -29.63 -1.22 -0.41
C GLY A 288 -30.60 -0.70 0.65
N PRO A 289 -31.08 -1.57 1.56
CA PRO A 289 -32.17 -1.24 2.49
C PRO A 289 -31.93 0.00 3.38
N ALA A 290 -30.68 0.28 3.75
CA ALA A 290 -30.32 1.42 4.57
C ALA A 290 -29.94 2.69 3.79
N SER A 291 -29.83 2.63 2.45
CA SER A 291 -29.39 3.80 1.66
C SER A 291 -30.27 5.04 1.86
N PRO A 292 -31.62 4.96 1.91
CA PRO A 292 -32.45 6.13 2.21
C PRO A 292 -32.21 6.71 3.61
N LEU A 293 -31.81 5.88 4.57
CA LEU A 293 -31.53 6.31 5.95
C LEU A 293 -30.24 7.12 6.04
N VAL A 294 -29.25 6.81 5.19
CA VAL A 294 -27.97 7.51 5.11
C VAL A 294 -28.18 8.94 4.58
N HIS A 295 -28.96 9.10 3.49
CA HIS A 295 -29.32 10.43 2.95
C HIS A 295 -30.13 11.27 3.94
N GLY A 296 -31.02 10.63 4.72
CA GLY A 296 -31.83 11.31 5.74
C GLY A 296 -31.07 11.71 7.02
N LEU A 297 -29.76 11.48 7.13
CA LEU A 297 -28.97 11.91 8.29
C LEU A 297 -28.72 13.42 8.29
N GLU A 298 -28.52 14.02 7.12
CA GLU A 298 -28.32 15.47 6.96
C GLU A 298 -29.67 16.21 6.82
N HIS A 299 -30.68 15.53 6.26
CA HIS A 299 -32.02 16.06 6.04
C HIS A 299 -33.10 15.20 6.74
N PRO A 300 -33.23 15.29 8.08
CA PRO A 300 -34.14 14.44 8.85
C PRO A 300 -35.62 14.58 8.47
N LEU A 301 -35.99 15.69 7.80
CA LEU A 301 -37.36 15.93 7.33
C LEU A 301 -37.71 15.15 6.07
N GLU A 302 -36.73 14.70 5.27
CA GLU A 302 -36.92 14.06 3.96
C GLU A 302 -36.88 12.52 4.00
N SER A 303 -36.61 11.93 5.16
CA SER A 303 -36.57 10.48 5.31
C SER A 303 -37.96 9.85 5.12
N PRO A 304 -38.11 8.83 4.24
CA PRO A 304 -39.38 8.11 4.06
C PRO A 304 -39.78 7.26 5.28
N TYR A 305 -38.85 7.04 6.21
CA TYR A 305 -39.08 6.37 7.48
C TYR A 305 -39.22 7.43 8.60
N ARG A 306 -40.46 7.85 8.87
CA ARG A 306 -40.85 8.61 10.07
C ARG A 306 -41.59 7.70 11.03
#